data_AF-C4WRU1-F1
#
_entry.id   AF-C4WRU1-F1
#
_cell.length_a   1.000
_cell.length_b   1.000
_cell.length_c   1.000
_cell.angle_alpha   90.00
_cell.angle_beta   90.00
_cell.angle_gamma   90.00
#
_symmetry.space_group_name_H-M   'P 1'
#
loop_
_entity.id
_entity.type
_entity.pdbx_description
1 polymer ?
#
loop_
_entity_poly.entity_id
_entity_poly.type
_entity_poly.pdbx_seq_one_letter_code
_entity_poly.pdbx_strand_id
1 'polypeptide(L)'
;MDAFMMIQRKKLTIFTDAKDNILVNELKKIIGCIIKVAPANQQLYYKDEIMDETKTLSECGLNSTIAKAQSPATIGLALKMENGEFEPLEMVPYSLPPELPYVMKNQETNGQEPPM
;
A
#
# COMPACT_ATOMS: atom_id res chain seq x y z
N MET A 1 16.93 -0.52 7.82
CA MET A 1 16.76 0.77 7.11
C MET A 1 15.28 1.16 7.18
N ASP A 2 14.89 2.33 6.69
CA ASP A 2 13.46 2.70 6.66
C ASP A 2 12.76 2.11 5.43
N ALA A 3 11.58 1.54 5.64
CA ALA A 3 10.67 1.05 4.62
C ALA A 3 9.42 1.93 4.60
N PHE A 4 9.02 2.39 3.42
CA PHE A 4 7.88 3.30 3.22
C PHE A 4 6.66 2.52 2.71
N MET A 5 5.51 2.72 3.35
CA MET A 5 4.32 1.91 3.10
C MET A 5 3.05 2.75 2.98
N MET A 6 2.11 2.23 2.19
CA MET A 6 0.73 2.67 2.10
C MET A 6 -0.18 1.60 2.71
N ILE A 7 -0.74 1.90 3.88
CA ILE A 7 -1.73 1.02 4.52
C ILE A 7 -3.11 1.38 3.94
N GLN A 8 -3.76 0.43 3.27
CA GLN A 8 -5.03 0.65 2.59
C GLN A 8 -6.15 -0.19 3.18
N ARG A 9 -7.31 0.45 3.38
CA ARG A 9 -8.56 -0.18 3.80
C ARG A 9 -9.74 0.60 3.23
N LYS A 10 -10.60 -0.03 2.43
CA LYS A 10 -11.74 0.62 1.77
C LYS A 10 -11.23 1.87 1.03
N LYS A 11 -11.67 3.06 1.43
CA LYS A 11 -11.21 4.36 0.88
C LYS A 11 -10.12 5.05 1.70
N LEU A 12 -9.66 4.44 2.80
CA LEU A 12 -8.60 4.96 3.67
C LEU A 12 -7.23 4.52 3.14
N THR A 13 -6.33 5.49 2.97
CA THR A 13 -4.90 5.26 2.75
C THR A 13 -4.10 6.01 3.80
N ILE A 14 -3.21 5.31 4.51
CA ILE A 14 -2.25 5.89 5.46
C ILE A 14 -0.85 5.74 4.88
N PHE A 15 -0.13 6.84 4.72
CA PHE A 15 1.30 6.82 4.43
C PHE A 15 2.08 6.85 5.73
N THR A 16 2.99 5.89 5.88
CA THR A 16 3.89 5.81 7.04
C THR A 16 5.20 5.15 6.63
N ASP A 17 6.24 5.41 7.41
CA ASP A 17 7.48 4.66 7.38
C ASP A 17 7.70 3.92 8.71
N ALA A 18 8.56 2.91 8.65
CA ALA A 18 9.02 2.16 9.80
C ALA A 18 10.40 1.55 9.51
N LYS A 19 11.16 1.21 10.56
CA LYS A 19 12.38 0.41 10.38
C LYS A 19 11.99 -0.98 9.87
N ASP A 20 12.67 -1.48 8.85
CA ASP A 20 12.43 -2.80 8.24
C ASP A 20 12.65 -3.99 9.20
N ASN A 21 13.33 -3.78 10.33
CA ASN A 21 13.59 -4.77 11.36
C ASN A 21 12.55 -4.79 12.50
N ILE A 22 11.53 -3.93 12.48
CA ILE A 22 10.43 -4.01 13.47
C ILE A 22 9.54 -5.21 13.15
N LEU A 23 8.84 -5.70 14.16
CA LEU A 23 7.84 -6.74 13.99
C LEU A 23 6.57 -6.21 13.34
N VAL A 24 5.85 -7.08 12.63
CA VAL A 24 4.51 -6.77 12.09
C VAL A 24 3.55 -6.32 13.20
N ASN A 25 3.66 -6.88 14.41
CA ASN A 25 2.87 -6.43 15.55
C ASN A 25 3.17 -4.96 15.96
N GLU A 26 4.40 -4.50 15.80
CA GLU A 26 4.76 -3.11 16.08
C GLU A 26 4.15 -2.16 15.05
N LEU A 27 4.13 -2.57 13.78
CA LEU A 27 3.40 -1.85 12.73
C LEU A 27 1.89 -1.75 13.05
N LYS A 28 1.27 -2.83 13.53
CA LYS A 28 -0.15 -2.80 13.98
C LYS A 28 -0.38 -1.80 15.12
N LYS A 29 0.60 -1.58 16.00
CA LYS A 29 0.50 -0.54 17.05
C LYS A 29 0.53 0.86 16.44
N ILE A 30 1.41 1.12 15.46
CA ILE A 30 1.48 2.41 14.74
C ILE A 30 0.13 2.70 14.07
N ILE A 31 -0.39 1.74 13.30
CA ILE A 31 -1.70 1.85 12.64
C ILE A 31 -2.80 2.07 13.68
N GLY A 32 -2.78 1.28 14.75
CA GLY A 32 -3.76 1.35 15.84
C GLY A 32 -3.82 2.71 16.53
N CYS A 33 -2.68 3.39 16.68
CA CYS A 33 -2.62 4.75 17.21
C CYS A 33 -3.32 5.77 16.29
N ILE A 34 -3.31 5.55 14.97
CA ILE A 34 -3.93 6.42 13.97
C ILE A 34 -5.44 6.17 13.89
N ILE A 35 -5.86 4.92 13.71
CA ILE A 35 -7.27 4.56 13.50
C ILE A 35 -8.04 4.25 14.80
N LYS A 36 -7.37 4.29 15.95
CA LYS A 36 -7.90 4.00 17.29
C LYS A 36 -8.44 2.57 17.44
N VAL A 37 -7.75 1.59 16.85
CA VAL A 37 -8.10 0.16 16.92
C VAL A 37 -6.95 -0.64 17.52
N ALA A 38 -7.25 -1.54 18.46
CA ALA A 38 -6.24 -2.40 19.08
C ALA A 38 -5.54 -3.31 18.04
N PRO A 39 -4.24 -3.62 18.18
CA PRO A 39 -3.50 -4.49 17.26
C PRO A 39 -4.18 -5.86 17.01
N ALA A 40 -4.76 -6.46 18.06
CA ALA A 40 -5.46 -7.75 17.97
C ALA A 40 -6.72 -7.72 17.08
N ASN A 41 -7.24 -6.53 16.78
CA ASN A 41 -8.40 -6.33 15.91
C ASN A 41 -7.98 -5.88 14.50
N GLN A 42 -6.71 -6.00 14.14
CA GLN A 42 -6.17 -5.65 12.83
C GLN A 42 -5.56 -6.90 12.17
N GLN A 43 -5.80 -7.07 10.88
CA GLN A 43 -5.14 -8.07 10.05
C GLN A 43 -4.48 -7.37 8.86
N LEU A 44 -3.18 -7.59 8.71
CA LEU A 44 -2.38 -6.96 7.67
C LEU A 44 -2.10 -7.96 6.54
N TYR A 45 -2.15 -7.47 5.32
CA TYR A 45 -1.94 -8.25 4.11
C TYR A 45 -0.85 -7.64 3.26
N TYR A 46 0.05 -8.48 2.75
CA TYR A 46 1.03 -8.08 1.76
C TYR A 46 1.04 -9.11 0.63
N LYS A 47 0.88 -8.66 -0.61
CA LYS A 47 0.74 -9.54 -1.79
C LYS A 47 -0.33 -10.63 -1.60
N ASP A 48 -1.49 -10.22 -1.09
CA ASP A 48 -2.65 -11.09 -0.80
C ASP A 48 -2.43 -12.15 0.29
N GLU A 49 -1.27 -12.17 0.95
CA GLU A 49 -0.96 -13.05 2.07
C GLU A 49 -1.07 -12.33 3.41
N ILE A 50 -1.58 -13.03 4.43
CA ILE A 50 -1.64 -12.51 5.81
C ILE A 50 -0.21 -12.42 6.37
N MET A 51 0.13 -11.28 6.93
CA MET A 51 1.43 -11.06 7.55
C MET A 51 1.49 -11.71 8.94
N ASP A 52 2.55 -12.45 9.20
CA ASP A 52 2.85 -13.07 10.49
C ASP A 52 3.33 -12.03 11.51
N GLU A 53 2.65 -11.94 12.65
CA GLU A 53 2.94 -10.98 13.72
C GLU A 53 4.33 -11.16 14.35
N THR A 54 4.88 -12.38 14.26
CA THR A 54 6.19 -12.74 14.82
C THR A 54 7.35 -12.44 13.88
N LYS A 55 7.06 -12.12 12.62
CA LYS A 55 8.06 -11.76 11.63
C LYS A 55 8.31 -10.27 11.61
N THR A 56 9.52 -9.91 11.22
CA THR A 56 9.89 -8.54 10.88
C THR A 56 9.32 -8.15 9.53
N LEU A 57 9.22 -6.84 9.27
CA LEU A 57 8.81 -6.34 7.95
C LEU A 57 9.74 -6.89 6.83
N SER A 58 11.04 -6.95 7.09
CA SER A 58 12.03 -7.49 6.16
C SER A 58 11.81 -8.97 5.81
N GLU A 59 11.43 -9.80 6.79
CA GLU A 59 11.11 -11.23 6.60
C GLU A 59 9.79 -11.44 5.84
N CYS A 60 8.88 -10.46 5.92
CA CYS A 60 7.69 -10.40 5.05
C CYS A 60 7.99 -9.85 3.65
N GLY A 61 9.24 -9.50 3.34
CA GLY A 61 9.63 -8.96 2.03
C GLY A 61 9.38 -7.46 1.87
N LEU A 62 9.24 -6.72 2.97
CA LEU A 62 9.18 -5.26 3.03
C LEU A 62 10.50 -4.70 3.56
N ASN A 63 11.44 -4.45 2.65
CA ASN A 63 12.73 -3.85 2.96
C ASN A 63 12.89 -2.50 2.25
N SER A 64 13.93 -1.74 2.62
CA SER A 64 14.18 -0.40 2.06
C SER A 64 14.47 -0.36 0.56
N THR A 65 14.84 -1.48 -0.07
CA THR A 65 15.09 -1.52 -1.52
C THR A 65 13.81 -1.68 -2.33
N ILE A 66 12.80 -2.35 -1.76
CA ILE A 66 11.48 -2.54 -2.37
C ILE A 66 10.54 -1.38 -1.99
N ALA A 67 10.49 -1.03 -0.72
CA ALA A 67 9.58 -0.06 -0.13
C ALA A 67 10.24 1.33 -0.04
N LYS A 68 10.41 1.99 -1.19
CA LYS A 68 11.07 3.30 -1.30
C LYS A 68 10.09 4.45 -1.07
N ALA A 69 10.57 5.62 -0.64
CA ALA A 69 9.73 6.80 -0.41
C ALA A 69 8.88 7.21 -1.64
N GLN A 70 9.46 7.16 -2.83
CA GLN A 70 8.79 7.49 -4.09
C GLN A 70 7.90 6.37 -4.65
N SER A 71 8.02 5.16 -4.09
CA SER A 71 7.27 3.97 -4.52
C SER A 71 6.99 3.09 -3.30
N PRO A 72 6.15 3.56 -2.36
CA PRO A 72 5.88 2.85 -1.13
C PRO A 72 5.18 1.53 -1.38
N ALA A 73 5.45 0.53 -0.54
CA ALA A 73 4.81 -0.77 -0.62
C ALA A 73 3.35 -0.69 -0.15
N THR A 74 2.44 -1.39 -0.83
CA THR A 74 1.02 -1.42 -0.44
C THR A 74 0.75 -2.55 0.52
N ILE A 75 0.08 -2.24 1.64
CA ILE A 75 -0.35 -3.21 2.66
C ILE A 75 -1.85 -3.08 2.84
N GLY A 76 -2.56 -4.20 2.71
CA GLY A 76 -3.99 -4.27 3.01
C GLY A 76 -4.24 -4.33 4.50
N LEU A 77 -5.28 -3.66 4.96
CA LEU A 77 -5.75 -3.70 6.35
C LEU A 77 -7.21 -4.16 6.38
N ALA A 78 -7.49 -5.22 7.13
CA ALA A 78 -8.83 -5.64 7.52
C ALA A 78 -9.00 -5.52 9.04
N LEU A 79 -10.18 -5.09 9.48
CA LEU A 79 -10.52 -5.00 10.89
C LEU A 79 -11.40 -6.15 11.34
N LYS A 80 -11.26 -6.53 12.60
CA LYS A 80 -12.12 -7.50 13.26
C LYS A 80 -13.52 -6.92 13.47
N MET A 81 -14.54 -7.66 13.07
CA MET A 81 -15.96 -7.34 13.20
C MET A 81 -16.50 -7.84 14.55
N GLU A 82 -17.71 -7.39 14.90
CA GLU A 82 -18.38 -7.76 16.16
C GLU A 82 -18.67 -9.26 16.29
N ASN A 83 -18.83 -9.96 15.16
CA ASN A 83 -19.02 -11.41 15.11
C ASN A 83 -17.73 -12.20 15.41
N GLY A 84 -16.59 -11.52 15.63
CA GLY A 84 -15.31 -12.13 15.91
C GLY A 84 -14.48 -12.51 14.68
N GLU A 85 -15.02 -12.33 13.47
CA GLU A 85 -14.31 -12.57 12.21
C GLU A 85 -13.67 -11.28 11.69
N PHE A 86 -12.68 -11.39 10.79
CA PHE A 86 -12.14 -10.23 10.09
C PHE A 86 -13.00 -9.88 8.88
N GLU A 87 -13.19 -8.59 8.63
CA GLU A 87 -13.87 -8.14 7.41
C GLU A 87 -13.07 -8.58 6.16
N PRO A 88 -13.73 -8.78 5.01
CA PRO A 88 -13.02 -9.11 3.78
C PRO A 88 -12.03 -7.99 3.42
N LEU A 89 -10.87 -8.37 2.88
CA LEU A 89 -9.90 -7.41 2.39
C LEU A 89 -10.51 -6.60 1.24
N GLU A 90 -10.70 -5.31 1.47
CA GLU A 90 -11.25 -4.38 0.49
C GLU A 90 -10.31 -3.18 0.37
N MET A 91 -9.83 -2.89 -0.85
CA MET A 91 -9.03 -1.72 -1.18
C MET A 91 -9.64 -1.07 -2.42
N VAL A 92 -10.19 0.13 -2.29
CA VAL A 92 -10.84 0.82 -3.40
C VAL A 92 -9.75 1.40 -4.32
N PRO A 93 -9.73 1.05 -5.61
CA PRO A 93 -8.73 1.57 -6.53
C PRO A 93 -8.84 3.08 -6.66
N TYR A 94 -7.70 3.74 -6.85
CA TYR A 94 -7.68 5.17 -7.18
C TYR A 94 -8.36 5.44 -8.52
N SER A 95 -8.78 6.69 -8.71
CA SER A 95 -9.32 7.15 -9.99
C SER A 95 -8.32 6.93 -11.12
N LEU A 96 -8.83 6.56 -12.28
CA LEU A 96 -8.03 6.49 -13.50
C LEU A 96 -7.66 7.91 -13.96
N PRO A 97 -6.44 8.12 -14.49
CA PRO A 97 -6.08 9.39 -15.09
C PRO A 97 -6.99 9.68 -16.30
N PRO A 98 -7.21 10.97 -16.65
CA PRO A 98 -7.93 11.32 -17.87
C PRO A 98 -7.16 10.85 -19.11
N GLU A 99 -7.84 10.80 -20.25
CA GLU A 99 -7.18 10.54 -21.52
C GLU A 99 -6.08 11.57 -21.79
N LEU A 100 -4.93 11.07 -22.27
CA LEU A 100 -3.80 11.92 -22.57
C LEU A 100 -4.16 12.90 -23.70
N PRO A 101 -3.98 14.23 -23.53
CA PRO A 101 -4.24 15.20 -24.58
C PRO A 101 -3.45 14.91 -25.85
N TYR A 102 -4.01 15.25 -27.03
CA TYR A 102 -3.36 15.00 -28.32
C TYR A 102 -1.93 15.57 -28.41
N VAL A 103 -1.71 16.76 -27.83
CA VAL A 103 -0.39 17.43 -27.79
C VAL A 103 0.65 16.73 -26.90
N MET A 104 0.20 15.87 -26.00
CA MET A 104 1.06 15.08 -25.10
C MET A 104 1.21 13.63 -25.56
N LYS A 105 0.39 13.16 -26.51
CA LYS A 105 0.65 11.90 -27.18
C LYS A 105 1.91 12.11 -28.01
N ASN A 106 2.91 11.25 -27.86
CA ASN A 106 4.06 11.25 -28.74
C ASN A 106 3.51 11.23 -30.16
N GLN A 107 3.73 12.31 -30.93
CA GLN A 107 3.62 12.21 -32.36
C GLN A 107 4.65 11.15 -32.73
N GLU A 108 4.21 9.99 -33.21
CA GLU A 108 5.13 9.13 -33.93
C GLU A 108 5.70 10.01 -35.04
N THR A 109 6.92 10.51 -34.85
CA THR A 109 7.68 11.17 -35.90
C THR A 109 8.11 10.07 -36.86
N ASN A 110 7.15 9.46 -37.54
CA ASN A 110 7.36 8.92 -38.85
C ASN A 110 7.37 10.14 -39.75
N GLY A 111 8.57 10.59 -40.13
CA GLY A 111 8.81 11.83 -40.86
C GLY A 111 8.06 11.93 -42.19
N GLN A 112 6.77 12.23 -42.12
CA GLN A 112 5.95 12.63 -43.25
C GLN A 112 5.38 14.00 -42.90
N GLU A 113 5.91 15.01 -43.57
CA GLU A 113 5.33 16.35 -43.60
C GLU A 113 3.84 16.26 -43.95
N PRO A 114 2.98 17.07 -43.30
CA PRO A 114 1.60 17.19 -43.74
C PRO A 114 1.59 17.80 -45.17
N PRO A 115 0.78 17.26 -46.10
CA PRO A 115 0.66 17.84 -47.43
C PRO A 115 0.08 19.27 -47.33
N MET A 116 0.64 20.16 -48.14
CA MET A 116 0.39 21.61 -48.21
C MET A 116 -1.07 22.03 -48.14
#